data_AF-A0AAV2DVA5-F1
#
_entry.id   AF-A0AAV2DVA5-F1
#
_cell.length_a   1.000
_cell.length_b   1.000
_cell.length_c   1.000
_cell.angle_alpha   90.00
_cell.angle_beta   90.00
_cell.angle_gamma   90.00
#
_symmetry.space_group_name_H-M   'P 1'
#
loop_
_entity.id
_entity.type
_entity.pdbx_description
1 polymer ?
#
loop_
_entity_poly.entity_id
_entity_poly.type
_entity_poly.pdbx_seq_one_letter_code
_entity_poly.pdbx_strand_id
1 'polypeptide(L)'
;MVSELSGMDTEKISLRLNHKNYALWEFQFRVFVEGHGLLGVLNGTTPKPLAPATELEIARWCQQDARIQSWILGSVDPKIALGLRLHTTALGMWSHLASTYSSVNPARQFKLEWALGRLEQGNKDVTAYFSEA
;
A
#
# COMPACT_ATOMS: atom_id res chain seq x y z
N MET A 1 -7.22 3.68 -42.90
CA MET A 1 -7.64 4.69 -41.90
C MET A 1 -7.96 3.92 -40.62
N VAL A 2 -6.90 3.51 -39.91
CA VAL A 2 -6.64 3.83 -38.48
C VAL A 2 -7.87 3.59 -37.61
N SER A 3 -7.86 2.65 -36.68
CA SER A 3 -7.07 2.85 -35.46
C SER A 3 -6.65 1.52 -34.84
N GLU A 4 -5.34 1.43 -34.60
CA GLU A 4 -4.75 0.65 -33.53
C GLU A 4 -5.57 0.80 -32.25
N LEU A 5 -6.19 -0.27 -31.78
CA LEU A 5 -6.52 -0.39 -30.36
C LEU A 5 -5.41 -1.22 -29.74
N SER A 6 -4.36 -0.47 -29.41
CA SER A 6 -3.51 -0.63 -28.24
C SER A 6 -3.34 -2.06 -27.80
N GLY A 7 -2.14 -2.61 -28.02
CA GLY A 7 -1.61 -3.53 -27.02
C GLY A 7 -1.82 -2.83 -25.68
N MET A 8 -2.75 -3.33 -24.86
CA MET A 8 -2.75 -2.99 -23.45
C MET A 8 -1.48 -3.64 -22.96
N ASP A 9 -0.38 -2.86 -22.99
CA ASP A 9 0.75 -3.11 -22.13
C ASP A 9 0.15 -3.51 -20.80
N THR A 10 0.28 -4.79 -20.46
CA THR A 10 -0.29 -5.32 -19.24
C THR A 10 0.60 -4.74 -18.18
N GLU A 11 0.28 -3.51 -17.75
CA GLU A 11 1.03 -2.82 -16.71
C GLU A 11 1.08 -3.78 -15.54
N LYS A 12 2.29 -4.25 -15.28
CA LYS A 12 2.53 -5.34 -14.35
C LYS A 12 3.45 -4.80 -13.30
N ILE A 13 3.09 -5.07 -12.05
CA ILE A 13 3.97 -4.85 -10.92
C ILE A 13 5.22 -5.70 -11.15
N SER A 14 6.32 -5.02 -11.47
CA SER A 14 7.58 -5.68 -11.83
C SER A 14 8.35 -6.14 -10.59
N LEU A 15 8.15 -5.47 -9.45
CA LEU A 15 8.80 -5.83 -8.21
C LEU A 15 8.03 -6.96 -7.53
N ARG A 16 8.76 -8.04 -7.25
CA ARG A 16 8.24 -9.15 -6.47
C ARG A 16 8.49 -8.92 -4.97
N LEU A 17 7.44 -8.95 -4.16
CA LEU A 17 7.56 -8.89 -2.70
C LEU A 17 8.35 -10.09 -2.18
N ASN A 18 9.34 -9.78 -1.36
CA ASN A 18 10.09 -10.70 -0.52
C ASN A 18 10.17 -10.13 0.91
N HIS A 19 10.90 -10.82 1.78
CA HIS A 19 11.00 -10.48 3.20
C HIS A 19 11.76 -9.17 3.50
N LYS A 20 12.37 -8.53 2.50
CA LYS A 20 13.29 -7.39 2.67
C LYS A 20 12.84 -6.10 1.97
N ASN A 21 11.92 -6.18 1.02
CA ASN A 21 11.57 -5.06 0.13
C ASN A 21 10.14 -4.55 0.30
N TYR A 22 9.47 -4.87 1.42
CA TYR A 22 8.07 -4.51 1.63
C TYR A 22 7.79 -3.03 1.39
N ALA A 23 8.57 -2.10 1.93
CA ALA A 23 8.31 -0.66 1.77
C ALA A 23 8.30 -0.20 0.30
N LEU A 24 9.21 -0.73 -0.53
CA LEU A 24 9.27 -0.39 -1.95
C LEU A 24 8.15 -1.08 -2.75
N TRP A 25 7.86 -2.34 -2.42
CA TRP A 25 6.76 -3.08 -3.03
C TRP A 25 5.41 -2.45 -2.70
N GLU A 26 5.18 -2.06 -1.45
CA GLU A 26 3.98 -1.40 -0.95
C GLU A 26 3.74 -0.09 -1.70
N PHE A 27 4.77 0.76 -1.82
CA PHE A 27 4.71 1.99 -2.59
C PHE A 27 4.35 1.74 -4.07
N GLN A 28 5.05 0.83 -4.75
CA GLN A 28 4.77 0.54 -6.16
C GLN A 28 3.37 -0.05 -6.36
N PHE A 29 2.96 -0.97 -5.50
CA PHE A 29 1.64 -1.61 -5.56
C PHE A 29 0.53 -0.59 -5.40
N ARG A 30 0.67 0.33 -4.43
CA ARG A 30 -0.29 1.40 -4.18
C ARG A 30 -0.42 2.35 -5.37
N VAL A 31 0.70 2.82 -5.93
CA VAL A 31 0.70 3.67 -7.14
C VAL A 31 0.04 2.95 -8.32
N PHE A 32 0.34 1.67 -8.51
CA PHE A 32 -0.24 0.87 -9.58
C PHE A 32 -1.77 0.73 -9.46
N VAL A 33 -2.27 0.44 -8.25
CA VAL A 33 -3.70 0.31 -7.98
C VAL A 33 -4.41 1.67 -8.09
N GLU A 34 -3.76 2.74 -7.66
CA GLU A 34 -4.26 4.12 -7.80
C GLU A 34 -4.38 4.53 -9.27
N GLY A 35 -3.41 4.19 -10.13
CA GLY A 35 -3.49 4.38 -11.57
C GLY A 35 -4.68 3.67 -12.23
N HIS A 36 -5.19 2.61 -11.59
CA HIS A 36 -6.40 1.89 -12.01
C HIS A 36 -7.70 2.39 -11.34
N GLY A 37 -7.62 3.40 -10.47
CA GLY A 37 -8.77 3.94 -9.74
C GLY A 37 -9.36 2.99 -8.69
N LEU A 38 -8.58 2.00 -8.21
CA LEU A 38 -9.06 0.95 -7.31
C LEU A 38 -8.51 1.08 -5.88
N LEU A 39 -7.84 2.19 -5.56
CA LEU A 39 -7.21 2.40 -4.25
C LEU A 39 -8.21 2.29 -3.10
N GLY A 40 -9.44 2.77 -3.31
CA GLY A 40 -10.50 2.69 -2.29
C GLY A 40 -10.94 1.25 -1.97
N VAL A 41 -10.87 0.35 -2.94
CA VAL A 41 -11.16 -1.08 -2.70
C VAL A 41 -10.01 -1.73 -1.94
N LEU A 42 -8.75 -1.36 -2.25
CA LEU A 42 -7.56 -1.89 -1.57
C LEU A 42 -7.47 -1.48 -0.09
N ASN A 43 -7.74 -0.21 0.22
CA ASN A 43 -7.63 0.33 1.58
C ASN A 43 -8.94 0.29 2.38
N GLY A 44 -10.05 -0.12 1.74
CA GLY A 44 -11.35 -0.26 2.37
C GLY A 44 -12.20 1.02 2.44
N THR A 45 -11.76 2.15 1.88
CA THR A 45 -12.62 3.36 1.80
C THR A 45 -13.78 3.21 0.83
N THR A 46 -13.70 2.24 -0.09
CA THR A 46 -14.80 1.76 -0.93
C THR A 46 -15.20 0.35 -0.48
N PRO A 47 -15.97 0.23 0.61
CA PRO A 47 -16.40 -1.07 1.12
C PRO A 47 -17.35 -1.75 0.13
N LYS A 48 -17.48 -3.07 0.26
CA LYS A 48 -18.47 -3.83 -0.50
C LYS A 48 -19.87 -3.23 -0.27
N PRO A 49 -20.63 -2.91 -1.33
CA PRO A 49 -21.98 -2.39 -1.18
C PRO A 49 -22.85 -3.32 -0.33
N LEU A 50 -23.53 -2.74 0.65
CA LEU A 50 -24.54 -3.40 1.48
C LEU A 50 -25.93 -2.86 1.09
N ALA A 51 -26.99 -3.59 1.44
CA ALA A 51 -28.35 -3.21 1.07
C ALA A 51 -28.69 -1.76 1.52
N PRO A 52 -29.39 -0.97 0.68
CA PRO A 52 -29.91 -1.30 -0.64
C PRO A 52 -28.84 -1.13 -1.74
N ALA A 53 -28.34 -2.25 -2.27
CA ALA A 53 -27.40 -2.29 -3.39
C ALA A 53 -27.93 -3.26 -4.44
N THR A 54 -27.74 -2.93 -5.70
CA THR A 54 -28.10 -3.80 -6.83
C THR A 54 -27.11 -4.96 -6.95
N GLU A 55 -27.56 -6.08 -7.51
CA GLU A 55 -26.67 -7.21 -7.83
C GLU A 55 -25.52 -6.79 -8.75
N LEU A 56 -25.76 -5.82 -9.65
CA LEU A 56 -24.76 -5.27 -10.55
C LEU A 56 -23.64 -4.52 -9.80
N GLU A 57 -23.98 -3.70 -8.80
CA GLU A 57 -23.01 -2.99 -7.97
C GLU A 57 -22.16 -3.97 -7.14
N ILE A 58 -22.79 -4.99 -6.57
CA ILE A 58 -22.10 -6.05 -5.83
C ILE A 58 -21.14 -6.81 -6.74
N ALA A 59 -21.61 -7.22 -7.93
CA ALA A 59 -20.80 -7.94 -8.91
C ALA A 59 -19.61 -7.10 -9.38
N ARG A 60 -19.82 -5.81 -9.65
CA ARG A 60 -18.76 -4.88 -10.04
C ARG A 60 -17.70 -4.75 -8.95
N TRP A 61 -18.10 -4.59 -7.70
CA TRP A 61 -17.16 -4.53 -6.58
C TRP A 61 -16.36 -5.84 -6.44
N CYS A 62 -17.04 -7.00 -6.52
CA CYS A 62 -16.38 -8.30 -6.46
C CYS A 62 -15.35 -8.49 -7.60
N GLN A 63 -15.63 -7.99 -8.81
CA GLN A 63 -14.69 -8.01 -9.92
C GLN A 63 -13.46 -7.15 -9.65
N GLN A 64 -13.64 -5.97 -9.06
CA GLN A 64 -12.55 -5.08 -8.67
C GLN A 64 -11.68 -5.69 -7.57
N ASP A 65 -12.30 -6.26 -6.53
CA ASP A 65 -11.61 -6.95 -5.44
C ASP A 65 -10.78 -8.14 -5.96
N ALA A 66 -11.39 -9.02 -6.78
CA ALA A 66 -10.71 -10.16 -7.38
C ALA A 66 -9.54 -9.74 -8.29
N ARG A 67 -9.66 -8.61 -8.99
CA ARG A 67 -8.57 -8.06 -9.82
C ARG A 67 -7.36 -7.68 -8.97
N ILE A 68 -7.60 -7.00 -7.85
CA ILE A 68 -6.53 -6.62 -6.93
C ILE A 68 -5.91 -7.87 -6.29
N GLN A 69 -6.71 -8.85 -5.88
CA GLN A 69 -6.20 -10.13 -5.38
C GLN A 69 -5.27 -10.81 -6.39
N SER A 70 -5.64 -10.85 -7.67
CA SER A 70 -4.80 -11.39 -8.73
C SER A 70 -3.47 -10.65 -8.83
N TRP A 71 -3.47 -9.33 -8.73
CA TRP A 71 -2.25 -8.53 -8.73
C TRP A 71 -1.38 -8.76 -7.49
N ILE A 72 -1.97 -8.89 -6.30
CA ILE A 72 -1.24 -9.26 -5.08
C ILE A 72 -0.57 -10.61 -5.29
N LEU A 73 -1.33 -11.65 -5.64
CA LEU A 73 -0.80 -13.00 -5.83
C LEU A 73 0.28 -13.06 -6.92
N GLY A 74 0.13 -12.28 -7.99
CA GLY A 74 1.10 -12.18 -9.08
C GLY A 74 2.37 -11.38 -8.75
N SER A 75 2.35 -10.56 -7.70
CA SER A 75 3.44 -9.66 -7.31
C SER A 75 4.16 -10.08 -6.04
N VAL A 76 3.82 -11.21 -5.43
CA VAL A 76 4.51 -11.73 -4.23
C VAL A 76 5.29 -13.02 -4.51
N ASP A 77 6.28 -13.33 -3.68
CA ASP A 77 6.94 -14.64 -3.69
C ASP A 77 5.93 -15.78 -3.45
N PRO A 78 6.05 -16.95 -4.11
CA PRO A 78 5.07 -18.03 -3.98
C PRO A 78 4.91 -18.51 -2.53
N LYS A 79 5.99 -18.45 -1.75
CA LYS A 79 5.98 -18.80 -0.31
C LYS A 79 5.10 -17.84 0.49
N ILE A 80 5.07 -16.56 0.11
CA ILE A 80 4.21 -15.54 0.71
C ILE A 80 2.76 -15.73 0.25
N ALA A 81 2.55 -16.01 -1.05
CA ALA A 81 1.22 -16.27 -1.60
C ALA A 81 0.48 -17.42 -0.90
N LEU A 82 1.20 -18.46 -0.45
CA LEU A 82 0.60 -19.56 0.33
C LEU A 82 -0.04 -19.09 1.63
N GLY A 83 0.56 -18.11 2.31
CA GLY A 83 0.02 -17.52 3.54
C GLY A 83 -1.24 -16.68 3.30
N LEU A 84 -1.52 -16.30 2.06
CA LEU A 84 -2.67 -15.47 1.71
C LEU A 84 -3.97 -16.26 1.49
N ARG A 85 -3.92 -17.60 1.46
CA ARG A 85 -5.07 -18.46 1.14
C ARG A 85 -6.28 -18.28 2.05
N LEU A 86 -6.07 -17.83 3.30
CA LEU A 86 -7.15 -17.62 4.27
C LEU A 86 -7.84 -16.25 4.13
N HIS A 87 -7.28 -15.34 3.33
CA HIS A 87 -7.82 -13.99 3.14
C HIS A 87 -8.67 -13.95 1.87
N THR A 88 -9.96 -13.70 2.02
CA THR A 88 -10.95 -13.76 0.94
C THR A 88 -11.19 -12.43 0.24
N THR A 89 -10.55 -11.34 0.70
CA THR A 89 -10.66 -9.99 0.11
C THR A 89 -9.28 -9.39 -0.15
N ALA A 90 -9.18 -8.48 -1.11
CA ALA A 90 -7.95 -7.74 -1.39
C ALA A 90 -7.46 -6.97 -0.16
N LEU A 91 -8.39 -6.31 0.56
CA LEU A 91 -8.11 -5.62 1.82
C LEU A 91 -7.53 -6.58 2.87
N GLY A 92 -8.05 -7.79 2.99
CA GLY A 92 -7.56 -8.80 3.93
C GLY A 92 -6.13 -9.23 3.59
N MET A 93 -5.86 -9.53 2.32
CA MET A 93 -4.51 -9.85 1.85
C MET A 93 -3.53 -8.70 2.09
N TRP A 94 -3.94 -7.48 1.73
CA TRP A 94 -3.14 -6.27 1.91
C TRP A 94 -2.79 -6.01 3.38
N SER A 95 -3.78 -6.08 4.27
CA SER A 95 -3.60 -5.87 5.71
C SER A 95 -2.70 -6.93 6.33
N HIS A 96 -2.82 -8.19 5.91
CA HIS A 96 -1.95 -9.26 6.38
C HIS A 96 -0.49 -9.05 5.96
N LEU A 97 -0.26 -8.67 4.70
CA LEU A 97 1.09 -8.36 4.21
C LEU A 97 1.68 -7.17 4.96
N ALA A 98 0.89 -6.12 5.20
CA ALA A 98 1.30 -4.99 6.01
C ALA A 98 1.68 -5.41 7.43
N SER A 99 0.82 -6.15 8.12
CA SER A 99 1.12 -6.59 9.49
C SER A 99 2.34 -7.50 9.59
N THR A 100 2.61 -8.31 8.56
CA THR A 100 3.68 -9.33 8.59
C THR A 100 5.03 -8.77 8.14
N TYR A 101 5.03 -7.91 7.13
CA TYR A 101 6.26 -7.47 6.44
C TYR A 101 6.53 -5.97 6.55
N SER A 102 5.59 -5.18 7.08
CA SER A 102 5.91 -3.78 7.39
C SER A 102 7.02 -3.77 8.43
N SER A 103 8.18 -3.27 8.01
CA SER A 103 9.27 -2.97 8.92
C SER A 103 8.93 -1.70 9.70
N VAL A 104 7.84 -1.72 10.48
CA VAL A 104 7.74 -0.83 11.64
C VAL A 104 8.76 -1.37 12.61
N ASN A 105 10.03 -1.01 12.41
CA ASN A 105 11.03 -1.17 13.44
C ASN A 105 10.70 -0.09 14.45
N PRO A 106 10.05 -0.40 15.59
CA PRO A 106 9.64 0.61 16.54
C PRO A 106 10.85 1.40 17.04
N ALA A 107 12.05 0.79 17.01
CA ALA A 107 13.30 1.47 17.32
C ALA A 107 13.76 2.46 16.25
N ARG A 108 13.42 2.28 14.96
CA ARG A 108 13.69 3.30 13.91
C ARG A 108 12.74 4.48 14.04
N GLN A 109 11.46 4.20 14.29
CA GLN A 109 10.47 5.26 14.54
C GLN A 109 10.83 6.02 15.82
N PHE A 110 11.15 5.31 16.91
CA PHE A 110 11.63 5.93 18.15
C PHE A 110 12.92 6.72 17.96
N LYS A 111 13.89 6.22 17.16
CA LYS A 111 15.11 6.98 16.84
C LYS A 111 14.81 8.26 16.04
N LEU A 112 13.85 8.20 15.11
CA LEU A 112 13.40 9.37 14.35
C LEU A 112 12.70 10.39 15.25
N GLU A 113 11.75 9.95 16.07
CA GLU A 113 11.05 10.78 17.08
C GLU A 113 12.04 11.39 18.08
N TRP A 114 13.00 10.61 18.58
CA TRP A 114 14.03 11.07 19.51
C TRP A 114 14.99 12.07 18.85
N ALA A 115 15.39 11.83 17.60
CA ALA A 115 16.22 12.76 16.85
C ALA A 115 15.46 14.07 16.55
N LEU A 116 14.18 13.98 16.20
CA LEU A 116 13.31 15.14 15.97
C LEU A 116 13.15 15.97 17.25
N GLY A 117 12.85 15.33 18.38
CA GLY A 117 12.76 15.99 19.69
C GLY A 117 14.07 16.67 20.09
N ARG A 118 15.22 16.08 19.79
CA ARG A 118 16.54 16.72 19.99
C ARG A 118 16.79 17.90 19.06
N LEU A 119 16.36 17.84 17.81
CA LEU A 119 16.50 18.95 16.86
C LEU A 119 15.61 20.13 17.27
N GLU A 120 14.37 19.86 17.71
CA GLU A 120 13.47 20.87 18.26
C GLU A 120 13.98 21.47 19.58
N GLN A 121 14.67 20.68 20.40
CA GLN A 121 15.24 21.15 21.66
C GLN A 121 16.57 21.88 21.46
N GLY A 122 17.39 21.49 20.48
CA GLY A 122 18.63 22.16 20.10
C GLY A 122 18.42 23.49 19.37
N ASN A 123 17.27 23.70 18.72
CA ASN A 123 16.92 24.97 18.08
C ASN A 123 16.25 25.97 19.04
N LYS A 124 15.95 25.56 20.29
CA LYS A 124 15.39 26.42 21.34
C LYS A 124 16.46 27.14 22.19
N ASP A 125 17.75 26.95 21.88
CA ASP A 125 18.87 27.55 22.63
C ASP A 125 19.82 28.39 21.74
N VAL A 126 19.30 28.97 20.65
CA VAL A 126 20.09 29.87 19.77
C VAL A 126 19.83 31.35 20.08
N THR A 127 18.78 31.68 20.84
CA THR A 127 18.49 33.06 21.28
C THR A 127 19.30 33.51 22.51
N ALA A 128 20.10 32.63 23.11
CA ALA A 128 21.03 32.98 24.19
C ALA A 128 22.41 33.49 23.68
N TYR A 129 22.65 33.50 22.36
CA TYR A 129 23.97 33.83 21.79
C TYR A 129 24.12 35.29 21.29
N PHE A 130 23.13 36.16 21.50
CA PHE A 130 23.17 37.57 21.06
C PHE A 130 22.83 38.55 22.18
N SER A 131 23.35 38.31 23.39
CA SER A 131 23.34 39.31 24.46
C SER A 131 24.75 39.57 24.99
N GLU A 132 25.68 39.87 24.09
CA GLU A 132 26.92 40.61 24.38
C GLU A 132 27.39 41.29 23.09
N ALA A 133 26.82 42.46 22.82
CA ALA A 133 27.39 43.52 22.01
C ALA A 133 26.88 44.87 22.54
#